data_AF-A0A843AA59-F1
#
_entry.id   AF-A0A843AA59-F1
#
_cell.length_a   1.000
_cell.length_b   1.000
_cell.length_c   1.000
_cell.angle_alpha   90.00
_cell.angle_beta   90.00
_cell.angle_gamma   90.00
#
_symmetry.space_group_name_H-M   'P 1'
#
loop_
_entity.id
_entity.type
_entity.pdbx_description
1 polymer ?
#
loop_
_entity_poly.entity_id
_entity_poly.type
_entity_poly.pdbx_seq_one_letter_code
_entity_poly.pdbx_strand_id
1 'polypeptide(L)'
;MTITAIFSYGVVPALLLFFLLAVISLLYFVLRKEEKTITGLKDERYEAGNPPKYKARVRVGFQYLGFFILFASFESVVVTFLLLSLSSGAYINKLAEFFLSIVLVSVPILLYGIKEAEKVENWVWDEE
;
A
#
# COMPACT_ATOMS: atom_id res chain seq x y z
N MET A 1 17.84 19.25 20.07
CA MET A 1 16.57 18.81 19.47
C MET A 1 15.45 19.23 20.42
N THR A 2 14.44 19.98 19.96
CA THR A 2 13.36 20.47 20.82
C THR A 2 12.40 19.33 21.17
N ILE A 3 11.74 19.40 22.34
CA ILE A 3 10.75 18.39 22.77
C ILE A 3 9.70 18.15 21.68
N THR A 4 9.24 19.22 21.04
CA THR A 4 8.27 19.15 19.94
C THR A 4 8.78 18.35 18.74
N ALA A 5 10.07 18.44 18.42
CA ALA A 5 10.67 17.67 17.33
C ALA A 5 10.74 16.18 17.67
N ILE A 6 11.05 15.81 18.91
CA ILE A 6 11.08 14.40 19.36
C ILE A 6 9.69 13.78 19.25
N PHE A 7 8.66 14.51 19.68
CA PHE A 7 7.28 14.03 19.56
C PHE A 7 6.86 13.90 18.09
N SER A 8 7.16 14.90 17.26
CA SER A 8 6.71 14.94 15.86
C SER A 8 7.41 13.94 14.95
N TYR A 9 8.73 13.74 15.12
CA TYR A 9 9.54 12.88 14.24
C TYR A 9 9.85 11.50 14.84
N GLY A 10 9.67 11.31 16.14
CA GLY A 10 9.92 10.05 16.82
C GLY A 10 8.64 9.38 17.31
N VAL A 11 7.99 10.00 18.31
CA VAL A 11 6.87 9.38 19.04
C VAL A 11 5.66 9.15 18.14
N VAL A 12 5.21 10.17 17.41
CA VAL A 12 4.01 10.09 16.57
C VAL A 12 4.19 9.06 15.43
N PRO A 13 5.28 9.07 14.63
CA PRO A 13 5.51 8.05 13.61
C PRO A 13 5.61 6.63 14.19
N ALA A 14 6.26 6.46 15.34
CA ALA A 14 6.36 5.15 15.99
C ALA A 14 4.99 4.61 16.44
N LEU A 15 4.13 5.48 17.00
CA LEU A 15 2.76 5.10 17.37
C LEU A 15 1.91 4.76 16.14
N LEU A 16 2.03 5.52 15.06
CA LEU A 16 1.34 5.24 13.79
C LEU A 16 1.79 3.89 13.21
N LEU A 17 3.09 3.61 13.20
CA LEU A 17 3.63 2.34 12.76
C LEU A 17 3.12 1.18 13.63
N PHE A 18 3.15 1.34 14.95
CA PHE A 18 2.61 0.35 15.88
C PHE A 18 1.13 0.06 15.62
N PHE A 19 0.32 1.10 15.43
CA PHE A 19 -1.10 0.96 15.14
C PHE A 19 -1.33 0.27 13.79
N LEU A 20 -0.59 0.64 12.75
CA LEU A 20 -0.65 -0.01 11.44
C LEU A 20 -0.36 -1.52 11.56
N LEU A 21 0.73 -1.88 12.25
CA LEU A 21 1.10 -3.28 12.48
C LEU A 21 0.03 -4.03 13.29
N ALA A 22 -0.57 -3.38 14.29
CA ALA A 22 -1.66 -3.95 15.08
C ALA A 22 -2.90 -4.23 14.21
N VAL A 23 -3.27 -3.29 13.33
CA VAL A 23 -4.39 -3.47 12.39
C VAL A 23 -4.10 -4.58 11.39
N ILE A 24 -2.90 -4.62 10.80
CA ILE A 24 -2.50 -5.69 9.87
C ILE A 24 -2.57 -7.05 10.58
N SER A 25 -2.05 -7.15 11.81
CA SER A 25 -2.09 -8.37 12.62
C SER A 25 -3.52 -8.81 12.93
N LEU A 26 -4.39 -7.86 13.28
CA LEU A 26 -5.82 -8.12 13.51
C LEU A 26 -6.50 -8.63 12.24
N LEU A 27 -6.31 -7.95 11.11
CA LEU A 27 -6.87 -8.35 9.82
C LEU A 27 -6.38 -9.74 9.41
N TYR A 28 -5.08 -10.00 9.57
CA TYR A 28 -4.50 -11.31 9.31
C TYR A 28 -5.18 -12.40 10.15
N PHE A 29 -5.42 -12.13 11.45
CA PHE A 29 -6.08 -13.09 12.33
C PHE A 29 -7.57 -13.29 11.98
N VAL A 30 -8.28 -12.21 11.64
CA VAL A 30 -9.70 -12.26 11.24
C VAL A 30 -9.87 -12.99 9.92
N LEU A 31 -9.08 -12.65 8.90
CA LEU A 31 -9.15 -13.24 7.56
C LEU A 31 -8.69 -14.70 7.52
N ARG A 32 -7.89 -15.15 8.50
CA ARG A 32 -7.50 -16.57 8.62
C ARG A 32 -8.69 -17.47 8.95
N LYS A 33 -9.83 -16.90 9.36
CA LYS A 33 -11.00 -17.63 9.80
C LYS A 33 -12.08 -17.64 8.71
N GLU A 34 -11.95 -18.55 7.75
CA GLU A 34 -13.05 -19.35 7.15
C GLU A 34 -12.56 -20.15 5.91
N GLU A 35 -12.13 -21.39 6.13
CA GLU A 35 -12.48 -22.48 5.20
C GLU A 35 -13.66 -23.24 5.84
N LYS A 36 -14.86 -22.65 5.79
CA LYS A 36 -16.06 -23.45 6.01
C LYS A 36 -16.32 -24.24 4.74
N THR A 37 -16.34 -25.55 4.87
CA THR A 37 -16.89 -26.50 3.90
C THR A 37 -18.38 -26.21 3.71
N ILE A 38 -18.72 -25.32 2.78
CA ILE A 38 -20.11 -24.97 2.46
C ILE A 38 -20.50 -25.63 1.14
N THR A 39 -21.61 -26.34 1.18
CA THR A 39 -22.15 -27.20 0.12
C THR A 39 -22.64 -26.41 -1.09
N GLY A 40 -21.90 -26.48 -2.19
CA GLY A 40 -22.32 -27.28 -3.35
C GLY A 40 -22.87 -26.59 -4.60
N LEU A 41 -23.27 -25.30 -4.62
CA LEU A 41 -23.66 -24.62 -5.88
C LEU A 41 -23.89 -23.10 -5.73
N LYS A 42 -24.28 -22.61 -4.55
CA LYS A 42 -24.63 -21.19 -4.33
C LYS A 42 -23.44 -20.23 -4.18
N ASP A 43 -22.26 -20.75 -3.86
CA ASP A 43 -21.01 -20.00 -3.79
C ASP A 43 -20.12 -20.23 -5.03
N GLU A 44 -20.61 -20.98 -6.03
CA GLU A 44 -19.90 -21.05 -7.30
C GLU A 44 -19.94 -19.68 -7.97
N ARG A 45 -18.79 -19.22 -8.45
CA ARG A 45 -18.70 -17.94 -9.14
C ARG A 45 -19.62 -17.96 -10.34
N TYR A 46 -20.24 -16.83 -10.64
CA TYR A 46 -21.01 -16.66 -11.86
C TYR A 46 -20.09 -16.90 -13.06
N GLU A 47 -20.24 -18.06 -13.67
CA GLU A 47 -19.61 -18.43 -14.94
C GLU A 47 -20.62 -18.26 -16.08
N ALA A 48 -20.13 -18.09 -17.31
CA ALA A 48 -20.95 -17.91 -18.51
C ALA A 48 -21.68 -19.21 -18.94
N GLY A 49 -22.40 -19.86 -18.02
CA GLY A 49 -23.27 -21.01 -18.26
C GLY A 49 -22.58 -22.39 -18.27
N ASN A 50 -21.26 -22.45 -18.18
CA ASN A 50 -20.52 -23.71 -18.03
C ASN A 50 -20.04 -23.91 -16.59
N PRO A 51 -20.09 -25.15 -16.05
CA PRO A 51 -19.53 -25.43 -14.73
C PRO A 51 -18.02 -25.14 -14.74
N PRO A 52 -17.48 -24.52 -13.67
CA PRO A 52 -16.08 -24.13 -13.61
C PRO A 52 -15.18 -25.36 -13.72
N LYS A 53 -14.44 -25.47 -14.83
CA LYS A 53 -13.54 -26.61 -15.09
C LYS A 53 -12.22 -26.53 -14.33
N TYR A 54 -11.84 -25.34 -13.87
CA TYR A 54 -10.54 -25.09 -13.24
C TYR A 54 -10.68 -24.24 -11.98
N LYS A 55 -9.77 -24.43 -11.01
CA LYS A 55 -9.68 -23.56 -9.84
C LYS A 55 -9.14 -22.19 -10.28
N ALA A 56 -10.01 -21.19 -10.36
CA ALA A 56 -9.63 -19.79 -10.57
C ALA A 56 -8.91 -19.15 -9.36
N ARG A 57 -8.33 -19.95 -8.44
CA ARG A 57 -7.35 -19.43 -7.47
C ARG A 57 -6.01 -19.39 -8.17
N VAL A 58 -5.85 -18.45 -9.07
CA VAL A 58 -4.52 -18.13 -9.53
C VAL A 58 -3.86 -17.34 -8.42
N ARG A 59 -2.57 -17.64 -8.16
CA ARG A 59 -1.74 -16.78 -7.33
C ARG A 59 -1.98 -15.37 -7.87
N VAL A 60 -2.55 -14.50 -7.04
CA VAL A 60 -2.77 -13.10 -7.39
C VAL A 60 -1.40 -12.56 -7.75
N GLY A 61 -1.06 -12.64 -9.04
CA GLY A 61 0.09 -11.99 -9.62
C GLY A 61 -0.18 -10.55 -9.30
N PHE A 62 0.63 -10.02 -8.40
CA PHE A 62 0.57 -8.65 -7.95
C PHE A 62 1.02 -7.72 -9.08
N GLN A 63 0.50 -7.92 -10.30
CA GLN A 63 0.77 -7.15 -11.52
C GLN A 63 0.59 -5.66 -11.25
N TYR A 64 -0.39 -5.32 -10.42
CA TYR A 64 -0.68 -3.95 -10.01
C TYR A 64 0.08 -3.47 -8.77
N LEU A 65 0.86 -4.32 -8.10
CA LEU A 65 1.55 -3.93 -6.87
C LEU A 65 2.64 -2.89 -7.12
N GLY A 66 3.45 -3.06 -8.17
CA GLY A 66 4.43 -2.05 -8.56
C GLY A 66 3.77 -0.70 -8.81
N PHE A 67 2.68 -0.69 -9.60
CA PHE A 67 1.89 0.52 -9.86
C PHE A 67 1.24 1.10 -8.61
N PHE A 68 0.77 0.26 -7.70
CA PHE A 68 0.17 0.71 -6.44
C PHE A 68 1.21 1.37 -5.53
N ILE A 69 2.41 0.78 -5.42
CA ILE A 69 3.54 1.36 -4.68
C ILE A 69 3.93 2.71 -5.28
N LEU A 70 4.02 2.78 -6.61
CA LEU A 70 4.32 4.03 -7.33
C LEU A 70 3.28 5.11 -7.04
N PHE A 71 1.99 4.76 -7.19
CA PHE A 71 0.88 5.67 -6.94
C PHE A 71 0.89 6.19 -5.50
N ALA A 72 0.94 5.31 -4.50
CA ALA A 72 0.88 5.68 -3.09
C ALA A 72 2.07 6.55 -2.66
N SER A 73 3.27 6.25 -3.17
CA SER A 73 4.47 7.02 -2.88
C SER A 73 4.41 8.40 -3.52
N PHE A 74 3.95 8.48 -4.77
CA PHE A 74 3.81 9.74 -5.49
C PHE A 74 2.70 10.62 -4.92
N GLU A 75 1.56 10.03 -4.55
CA GLU A 75 0.45 10.73 -3.90
C GLU A 75 0.91 11.47 -2.64
N SER A 76 1.70 10.81 -1.80
CA SER A 76 2.23 11.41 -0.56
C SER A 76 3.06 12.67 -0.83
N VAL A 77 3.86 12.67 -1.90
CA VAL A 77 4.64 13.84 -2.35
C VAL A 77 3.72 14.93 -2.88
N VAL A 78 2.73 14.59 -3.70
CA VAL A 78 1.79 15.57 -4.27
C VAL A 78 0.96 16.25 -3.18
N VAL A 79 0.42 15.48 -2.23
CA VAL A 79 -0.41 16.01 -1.13
C VAL A 79 0.41 16.96 -0.26
N THR A 80 1.65 16.60 0.07
CA THR A 80 2.51 17.48 0.87
C THR A 80 2.99 18.71 0.11
N PHE A 81 3.22 18.59 -1.20
CA PHE A 81 3.47 19.74 -2.07
C PHE A 81 2.28 20.72 -2.10
N LEU A 82 1.06 20.21 -2.24
CA LEU A 82 -0.15 21.03 -2.20
C LEU A 82 -0.29 21.74 -0.85
N LEU A 83 -0.05 21.05 0.27
CA LEU A 83 -0.05 21.65 1.60
C LEU A 83 1.00 22.77 1.74
N LEU A 84 2.20 22.56 1.20
CA LEU A 84 3.23 23.60 1.18
C LEU A 84 2.79 24.83 0.37
N SER A 85 2.15 24.61 -0.80
CA SER A 85 1.67 25.69 -1.67
C SER A 85 0.57 26.55 -1.05
N LEU A 86 -0.25 25.96 -0.18
CA LEU A 86 -1.35 26.62 0.52
C LEU A 86 -0.92 27.26 1.85
N SER A 87 0.34 27.10 2.24
CA SER A 87 0.82 27.52 3.56
C SER A 87 1.03 29.04 3.67
N SER A 88 0.71 29.59 4.85
CA SER A 88 1.03 30.98 5.17
C SER A 88 2.47 31.10 5.69
N GLY A 89 3.08 32.27 5.54
CA GLY A 89 4.52 32.49 5.74
C GLY A 89 5.08 32.10 7.12
N ALA A 90 4.24 32.01 8.16
CA ALA A 90 4.67 31.63 9.51
C ALA A 90 5.15 30.16 9.63
N TYR A 91 4.70 29.27 8.74
CA TYR A 91 4.99 27.83 8.81
C TYR A 91 5.72 27.26 7.60
N ILE A 92 6.01 28.10 6.60
CA ILE A 92 6.55 27.66 5.31
C ILE A 92 7.86 26.88 5.45
N ASN A 93 8.77 27.31 6.34
CA ASN A 93 10.05 26.63 6.55
C ASN A 93 9.86 25.22 7.12
N LYS A 94 8.95 25.06 8.09
CA LYS A 94 8.67 23.74 8.70
C LYS A 94 7.98 22.80 7.72
N LEU A 95 7.07 23.33 6.91
CA LEU A 95 6.40 22.54 5.87
C LEU A 95 7.35 22.17 4.73
N ALA A 96 8.30 23.04 4.38
CA ALA A 96 9.34 22.74 3.41
C ALA A 96 10.28 21.62 3.92
N GLU A 97 10.71 21.69 5.18
CA GLU A 97 11.47 20.60 5.83
C GLU A 97 10.71 19.28 5.83
N PHE A 98 9.41 19.32 6.16
CA PHE A 98 8.55 18.14 6.13
C PHE A 98 8.38 17.57 4.72
N PHE A 99 8.14 18.42 3.73
CA PHE A 99 8.04 18.03 2.32
C PHE A 99 9.34 17.35 1.85
N LEU A 100 10.50 17.94 2.12
CA LEU A 100 11.79 17.35 1.78
C LEU A 100 12.00 15.98 2.45
N SER A 101 11.56 15.83 3.69
CA SER A 101 11.63 14.55 4.41
C SER A 101 10.76 13.47 3.74
N ILE A 102 9.54 13.83 3.31
CA ILE A 102 8.63 12.93 2.59
C ILE A 102 9.20 12.57 1.23
N VAL A 103 9.76 13.52 0.48
CA VAL A 103 10.43 13.24 -0.80
C VAL A 103 11.59 12.27 -0.58
N LEU A 104 12.44 12.51 0.41
CA LEU A 104 13.60 11.66 0.70
C LEU A 104 13.20 10.21 1.01
N VAL A 105 12.12 10.01 1.77
CA VAL A 105 11.59 8.67 2.09
C VAL A 105 10.88 8.05 0.89
N SER A 106 10.19 8.84 0.07
CA SER A 106 9.40 8.35 -1.05
C SER A 106 10.27 7.92 -2.24
N VAL A 107 11.42 8.55 -2.47
CA VAL A 107 12.34 8.22 -3.57
C VAL A 107 12.77 6.75 -3.59
N PRO A 108 13.33 6.15 -2.51
CA PRO A 108 13.71 4.74 -2.53
C PRO A 108 12.50 3.80 -2.72
N ILE A 109 11.32 4.19 -2.22
CA ILE A 109 10.09 3.41 -2.38
C ILE A 109 9.60 3.47 -3.84
N LEU A 110 9.68 4.64 -4.48
CA LEU A 110 9.38 4.80 -5.89
C LEU A 110 10.31 3.95 -6.75
N LEU A 111 11.62 3.98 -6.49
CA LEU A 111 12.60 3.15 -7.20
C LEU A 111 12.29 1.66 -7.04
N TYR A 112 11.88 1.23 -5.84
CA TYR A 112 11.41 -0.13 -5.61
C TYR A 112 10.14 -0.44 -6.41
N GLY A 113 9.16 0.46 -6.42
CA GLY A 113 7.93 0.33 -7.21
C GLY A 113 8.18 0.22 -8.72
N ILE A 114 9.12 1.00 -9.27
CA ILE A 114 9.55 0.90 -10.68
C ILE A 114 10.11 -0.50 -10.94
N LYS A 115 11.05 -0.94 -10.10
CA LYS A 115 11.69 -2.25 -10.25
C LYS A 115 10.67 -3.40 -10.19
N GLU A 116 9.66 -3.32 -9.33
CA GLU A 116 8.59 -4.33 -9.28
C GLU A 116 7.63 -4.24 -10.46
N ALA A 117 7.34 -3.03 -10.95
CA ALA A 117 6.53 -2.84 -12.15
C ALA A 117 7.23 -3.39 -13.41
N GLU A 118 8.55 -3.38 -13.47
CA GLU A 118 9.30 -3.93 -14.62
C GLU A 118 9.33 -5.46 -14.67
N LYS A 119 8.93 -6.17 -13.60
CA LYS A 119 8.93 -7.64 -13.57
C LYS A 119 7.73 -8.23 -14.31
N VAL A 120 7.77 -8.15 -15.64
CA VAL A 120 6.75 -8.70 -16.54
C VAL A 120 6.61 -10.22 -16.39
N GLU A 121 7.63 -10.92 -15.92
CA GLU A 121 7.58 -12.35 -15.56
C GLU A 121 6.49 -12.65 -14.51
N ASN A 122 6.16 -11.68 -13.64
CA ASN A 122 5.08 -11.81 -12.66
C ASN A 122 3.68 -11.44 -13.24
N TRP A 123 3.64 -11.03 -14.51
CA TRP A 123 2.43 -10.54 -15.18
C TRP A 123 1.86 -11.56 -16.15
N VAL A 124 2.73 -12.44 -16.68
CA VAL A 124 2.32 -13.54 -17.52
C VAL A 124 1.78 -14.63 -16.61
N TRP A 125 0.56 -15.03 -16.88
CA TRP A 125 -0.04 -16.21 -16.26
C TRP A 125 0.65 -17.37 -16.96
N ASP A 126 1.36 -18.22 -16.22
CA ASP A 126 1.97 -19.43 -16.78
C ASP A 126 0.90 -20.13 -17.66
N GLU A 127 1.08 -20.08 -18.97
CA GLU A 127 0.43 -21.03 -19.88
C GLU A 127 1.18 -22.34 -19.66
N GLU A 128 0.42 -23.39 -19.32
CA GLU A 128 0.90 -24.76 -19.12
C GLU A 128 1.85 -25.23 -20.23
#